data_AF-A0A4R0WUS1-F1
#
_entry.id   AF-A0A4R0WUS1-F1
#
_cell.length_a   1.000
_cell.length_b   1.000
_cell.length_c   1.000
_cell.angle_alpha   90.00
_cell.angle_beta   90.00
_cell.angle_gamma   90.00
#
_symmetry.space_group_name_H-M   'P 1'
#
loop_
_entity.id
_entity.type
_entity.pdbx_description
1 polymer ?
#
loop_
_entity_poly.entity_id
_entity_poly.type
_entity_poly.pdbx_seq_one_letter_code
_entity_poly.pdbx_strand_id
1 'polypeptide(L)' 'MMLIKNPQASRRAYPDDLRAVMNINSAQESGIWLSHWNQINRSVTPLWDLPDAAEALGIAHLCLKDESVRSPLGSFKAL' A
#
# COMPACT_ATOMS: atom_id res chain seq x y z
N MET A 1 -29.08 5.32 0.35
CA MET A 1 -27.62 5.56 0.33
C MET A 1 -27.35 6.92 0.96
N MET A 2 -26.61 7.00 2.07
CA MET A 2 -26.28 8.27 2.72
C MET A 2 -24.84 8.66 2.36
N LEU A 3 -24.67 9.68 1.50
CA LEU A 3 -23.36 10.27 1.26
C LEU A 3 -23.04 11.28 2.35
N ILE A 4 -22.06 10.96 3.19
CA ILE A 4 -21.55 11.86 4.22
C ILE A 4 -20.43 12.70 3.60
N LYS A 5 -20.56 14.03 3.63
CA LYS A 5 -19.45 14.91 3.25
C LYS A 5 -18.38 14.85 4.33
N ASN A 6 -17.15 14.48 3.96
CA ASN A 6 -16.01 14.55 4.87
C ASN A 6 -15.66 16.03 5.13
N PRO A 7 -15.86 16.58 6.33
CA PRO A 7 -15.58 17.98 6.61
C PRO A 7 -14.09 18.32 6.55
N GLN A 8 -13.21 17.30 6.63
CA GLN A 8 -11.75 17.45 6.50
C GLN A 8 -11.26 17.36 5.05
N ALA A 9 -12.15 17.06 4.09
CA ALA A 9 -11.77 17.02 2.69
C ALA A 9 -11.51 18.43 2.17
N SER A 10 -10.28 18.69 1.71
CA SER A 10 -9.92 19.92 1.01
C SER A 10 -9.60 19.63 -0.45
N ARG A 11 -10.06 20.51 -1.36
CA ARG A 11 -9.65 20.51 -2.76
C ARG A 11 -8.58 21.57 -2.95
N ARG A 12 -7.32 21.16 -2.85
CA ARG A 12 -6.14 22.01 -3.04
C ARG A 12 -5.07 21.28 -3.83
N ALA A 13 -4.10 22.03 -4.36
CA ALA A 13 -2.89 21.41 -4.92
C ALA A 13 -2.21 20.53 -3.86
N TYR A 14 -1.55 19.46 -4.31
CA TYR A 14 -0.86 18.56 -3.39
C TYR A 14 0.27 19.33 -2.68
N PRO A 15 0.26 19.40 -1.32
CA PRO A 15 1.23 20.18 -0.57
C PRO A 15 2.67 19.79 -0.90
N ASP A 16 3.55 20.78 -1.06
CA ASP A 16 4.93 20.53 -1.51
C ASP A 16 5.77 19.80 -0.47
N ASP A 17 5.51 20.04 0.82
CA ASP A 17 6.08 19.31 1.95
C ASP A 17 5.72 17.82 1.90
N LEU A 18 4.45 17.50 1.64
CA LEU A 18 4.02 16.13 1.42
C LEU A 18 4.60 15.56 0.14
N ARG A 19 4.71 16.36 -0.94
CA ARG A 19 5.28 15.90 -2.22
C ARG A 19 6.74 15.53 -2.10
N ALA A 20 7.49 16.26 -1.28
CA ALA A 20 8.90 15.95 -1.02
C ALA A 20 9.09 14.57 -0.36
N VAL A 21 8.11 14.09 0.40
CA VAL A 21 8.14 12.78 1.08
C VAL A 21 7.43 11.70 0.25
N MET A 22 6.26 12.03 -0.31
CA MET A 22 5.37 11.14 -1.06
C MET A 22 5.50 11.40 -2.56
N ASN A 23 6.67 11.04 -3.12
CA ASN A 23 7.02 11.26 -4.51
C ASN A 23 7.09 9.94 -5.29
N ILE A 24 6.32 9.82 -6.37
CA ILE A 24 6.35 8.64 -7.25
C ILE A 24 7.72 8.47 -7.91
N ASN A 25 8.39 9.57 -8.30
CA ASN A 25 9.69 9.48 -8.95
C ASN A 25 10.74 8.89 -7.99
N SER A 26 10.75 9.34 -6.73
CA SER A 26 11.64 8.78 -5.70
C SER A 26 11.30 7.32 -5.39
N ALA A 27 10.01 6.94 -5.37
CA ALA A 27 9.63 5.54 -5.19
C ALA A 27 10.13 4.64 -6.33
N GLN A 28 10.08 5.12 -7.57
CA GLN A 28 10.64 4.41 -8.73
C GLN A 28 12.16 4.29 -8.66
N GLU A 29 12.86 5.37 -8.28
CA GLU A 29 14.31 5.38 -8.11
C GLU A 29 14.76 4.40 -7.02
N SER A 30 14.12 4.43 -5.85
CA SER A 30 14.35 3.44 -4.79
C SER A 30 14.09 2.02 -5.30
N GLY A 31 13.04 1.81 -6.10
CA GLY A 31 12.77 0.51 -6.72
C GLY A 31 13.88 0.02 -7.65
N ILE A 32 14.54 0.92 -8.39
CA ILE A 32 15.71 0.59 -9.23
C ILE A 32 16.90 0.21 -8.35
N TRP A 33 17.17 0.96 -7.28
CA TRP A 33 18.26 0.66 -6.34
C TRP A 33 18.04 -0.64 -5.57
N LEU A 34 16.79 -0.98 -5.23
CA LEU A 34 16.36 -2.19 -4.54
C LEU A 34 16.13 -3.40 -5.47
N SER A 35 16.10 -3.18 -6.79
CA SER A 35 16.60 -4.20 -7.72
C SER A 35 18.06 -4.50 -7.34
N HIS A 36 18.87 -5.35 -7.95
CA HIS A 36 20.17 -5.79 -7.36
C HIS A 36 20.13 -6.48 -5.96
N TRP A 37 19.33 -6.06 -4.97
CA TRP A 37 19.23 -6.77 -3.68
C TRP A 37 18.44 -8.07 -3.86
N ASN A 38 19.13 -9.20 -3.67
CA ASN A 38 18.59 -10.54 -3.92
C ASN A 38 17.65 -11.06 -2.81
N GLN A 39 17.52 -10.36 -1.69
CA GLN A 39 16.62 -10.74 -0.58
C GLN A 39 15.24 -10.10 -0.69
N ILE A 40 15.01 -9.23 -1.66
CA ILE A 40 13.67 -8.71 -1.96
C ILE A 40 13.02 -9.60 -3.02
N ASN A 41 11.88 -10.17 -2.69
CA ASN A 41 11.01 -10.78 -3.69
C ASN A 41 10.44 -9.67 -4.59
N ARG A 42 10.87 -9.67 -5.86
CA ARG A 42 10.45 -8.67 -6.86
C ARG A 42 9.06 -8.93 -7.42
N SER A 43 8.51 -10.11 -7.18
CA SER A 43 7.15 -10.42 -7.59
C SER A 43 6.16 -9.60 -6.77
N VAL A 44 4.95 -9.46 -7.31
CA VAL A 44 3.85 -8.89 -6.54
C VAL A 44 3.57 -9.83 -5.37
N THR A 45 3.63 -9.31 -4.15
CA THR A 45 3.19 -10.00 -2.94
C THR A 45 1.70 -10.34 -3.04
N PRO A 46 1.23 -11.48 -2.51
CA PRO A 46 -0.15 -11.90 -2.64
C PRO A 46 -1.15 -10.85 -2.16
N LEU A 47 -2.31 -10.82 -2.80
CA LEU A 47 -3.49 -10.09 -2.33
C LEU A 47 -4.58 -11.13 -2.14
N TRP A 48 -4.80 -11.53 -0.89
CA TRP A 48 -5.78 -12.56 -0.54
C TRP A 48 -7.16 -11.93 -0.42
N ASP A 49 -8.15 -12.51 -1.10
CA ASP A 49 -9.56 -12.19 -0.86
C ASP A 49 -10.05 -12.97 0.37
N LEU A 50 -10.78 -12.31 1.27
CA LEU A 50 -11.26 -12.84 2.54
C LEU A 50 -12.80 -12.72 2.65
N PRO A 51 -13.56 -13.42 1.80
CA PRO A 51 -15.02 -13.27 1.71
C PRO A 51 -15.73 -13.63 3.02
N ASP A 52 -15.35 -14.73 3.68
CA ASP A 52 -15.98 -15.18 4.94
C ASP A 52 -15.76 -14.15 6.07
N ALA A 53 -14.59 -13.53 6.12
CA ALA A 53 -14.29 -12.48 7.09
C ALA A 53 -15.04 -11.18 6.76
N ALA A 54 -15.19 -10.85 5.48
CA ALA A 54 -16.00 -9.71 5.05
C ALA A 54 -17.47 -9.89 5.45
N GLU A 55 -18.02 -11.09 5.25
CA GLU A 55 -19.38 -11.46 5.68
C GLU A 55 -19.53 -11.34 7.20
N ALA A 56 -18.60 -11.92 7.98
CA ALA A 56 -18.63 -11.85 9.44
C ALA A 56 -18.56 -10.40 9.99
N LEU A 57 -17.88 -9.51 9.29
CA LEU A 57 -17.77 -8.08 9.63
C LEU A 57 -18.92 -7.23 9.08
N GLY A 58 -19.80 -7.79 8.24
CA GLY A 58 -20.88 -7.05 7.58
C GLY A 58 -20.38 -5.99 6.59
N ILE A 59 -19.20 -6.20 5.98
CA ILE A 59 -18.62 -5.30 4.99
C ILE A 59 -18.65 -5.92 3.59
N ALA A 60 -18.61 -5.08 2.55
CA ALA A 60 -18.76 -5.54 1.18
C ALA A 60 -17.59 -6.42 0.68
N HIS A 61 -16.37 -6.13 1.12
CA HIS A 61 -15.17 -6.79 0.61
C HIS A 61 -13.99 -6.54 1.54
N LEU A 62 -13.15 -7.57 1.73
CA LEU A 62 -11.93 -7.49 2.50
C LEU A 62 -10.80 -8.20 1.75
N CYS A 63 -9.69 -7.50 1.55
CA CYS A 63 -8.46 -8.13 1.07
C CYS A 63 -7.31 -7.94 2.05
N LEU A 64 -6.42 -8.93 2.09
CA LEU A 64 -5.16 -8.88 2.82
C LEU A 64 -3.98 -8.80 1.83
N LYS A 65 -3.25 -7.68 1.89
CA LYS A 65 -1.97 -7.55 1.18
C LYS A 65 -0.88 -8.22 2.00
N ASP A 66 -0.39 -9.36 1.53
CA ASP A 66 0.55 -10.19 2.28
C ASP A 66 2.01 -9.79 2.01
N GLU A 67 2.47 -8.76 2.71
CA GLU A 67 3.86 -8.32 2.66
C GLU A 67 4.81 -9.16 3.54
N SER A 68 4.32 -10.23 4.18
CA SER A 68 5.19 -11.12 4.96
C SER A 68 6.20 -11.84 4.06
N VAL A 69 5.84 -12.08 2.80
CA VAL A 69 6.68 -12.76 1.81
C VAL A 69 7.56 -11.81 0.98
N ARG A 70 7.59 -10.52 1.32
CA ARG A 70 8.39 -9.50 0.60
C ARG A 70 9.88 -9.76 0.72
N SER A 71 10.34 -10.14 1.91
CA SER A 71 11.75 -10.35 2.24
C SER A 71 11.89 -11.27 3.47
N PRO A 72 13.09 -11.79 3.77
CA PRO A 72 13.35 -12.54 5.00
C PRO A 72 13.00 -11.82 6.31
N LEU A 73 12.83 -10.49 6.27
CA LEU A 73 12.39 -9.71 7.43
C LEU A 73 10.92 -9.95 7.81
N GLY A 74 10.16 -10.69 7.00
CA GLY A 74 8.74 -10.95 7.26
C GLY A 74 7.88 -9.70 7.17
N SER A 75 8.35 -8.64 6.50
CA SER A 75 7.64 -7.37 6.40
C SER A 75 8.02 -6.55 5.18
N PHE A 76 7.21 -5.54 4.88
CA PHE A 76 7.42 -4.58 3.80
C PHE A 76 8.59 -3.61 4.04
N LYS A 77 9.18 -3.57 5.25
CA LYS A 77 10.17 -2.56 5.65
C LYS A 77 11.50 -2.61 4.88
N ALA A 78 11.66 -3.62 4.03
CA ALA A 78 12.76 -3.70 3.08
C ALA A 78 12.57 -2.76 1.87
N LEU A 79 11.35 -2.27 1.64
CA LEU A 79 11.01 -1.22 0.68
C LEU A 79 11.13 0.16 1.34
#